data_AF-A0A3C2C879-F1
#
_entry.id   AF-A0A3C2C879-F1
#
_cell.length_a   1.000
_cell.length_b   1.000
_cell.length_c   1.000
_cell.angle_alpha   90.00
_cell.angle_beta   90.00
_cell.angle_gamma   90.00
#
_symmetry.space_group_name_H-M   'P 1'
#
loop_
_entity.id
_entity.type
_entity.pdbx_description
1 polymer ?
#
loop_
_entity_poly.entity_id
_entity_poly.type
_entity_poly.pdbx_seq_one_letter_code
_entity_poly.pdbx_strand_id
1 'polypeptide(L)' 'MASCAECKSFFSVPENADDFAPGKGDCVREVKDEKGKYWLSKPVMGDMETSKCPFFAEKV' A
#
# COMPACT_ATOMS: atom_id res chain seq x y z
N MET A 1 -12.22 1.97 -12.12
CA MET A 1 -11.32 2.88 -11.38
C MET A 1 -10.12 2.08 -10.95
N ALA A 2 -8.97 2.72 -10.74
CA ALA A 2 -7.79 2.00 -10.25
C ALA A 2 -8.01 1.52 -8.80
N SER A 3 -7.35 0.43 -8.47
CA SER A 3 -7.38 -0.24 -7.19
C SER A 3 -6.04 -0.12 -6.46
N CYS A 4 -6.02 -0.42 -5.17
CA CYS A 4 -4.77 -0.44 -4.40
C CYS A 4 -3.72 -1.39 -5.00
N ALA A 5 -4.13 -2.53 -5.56
CA ALA A 5 -3.22 -3.51 -6.17
C ALA A 5 -2.42 -2.93 -7.36
N GLU A 6 -2.95 -1.92 -8.03
CA GLU A 6 -2.33 -1.21 -9.16
C GLU A 6 -1.41 -0.07 -8.72
N CYS A 7 -1.31 0.20 -7.41
CA CYS A 7 -0.47 1.27 -6.85
C CYS A 7 0.97 0.80 -6.56
N LYS A 8 1.99 1.58 -6.92
CA LYS A 8 3.42 1.36 -6.59
C LYS A 8 3.69 1.15 -5.11
N SER A 9 2.87 1.76 -4.25
CA SER A 9 2.97 1.61 -2.80
C SER A 9 2.35 0.33 -2.25
N PHE A 10 1.69 -0.50 -3.07
CA PHE A 10 1.08 -1.74 -2.63
C PHE A 10 2.01 -2.93 -2.76
N PHE A 11 2.24 -3.60 -1.63
CA PHE A 11 3.04 -4.82 -1.51
C PHE A 11 2.14 -5.92 -0.94
N SER A 12 1.94 -7.01 -1.69
CA SER A 12 1.10 -8.13 -1.23
C SER A 12 1.70 -8.81 -0.01
N VAL A 13 0.88 -9.15 0.98
CA VAL A 13 1.31 -9.97 2.12
C VAL A 13 1.66 -11.38 1.60
N PRO A 14 2.85 -11.93 1.90
CA PRO A 14 3.23 -13.28 1.50
C PRO A 14 2.28 -14.35 2.08
N GLU A 15 1.98 -15.41 1.33
CA GLU A 15 1.06 -16.49 1.77
C GLU A 15 1.53 -17.22 3.04
N ASN A 16 2.83 -17.20 3.32
CA ASN A 16 3.44 -17.82 4.50
C ASN A 16 3.58 -16.86 5.69
N ALA A 17 3.08 -15.63 5.61
CA ALA A 17 3.07 -14.70 6.72
C ALA A 17 1.89 -14.98 7.66
N ASP A 18 2.09 -14.77 8.96
CA ASP A 18 1.06 -15.00 9.99
C ASP A 18 -0.23 -14.19 9.75
N ASP A 19 -0.10 -13.04 9.08
CA ASP A 19 -1.18 -12.10 8.84
C ASP A 19 -1.71 -12.15 7.39
N PHE A 20 -1.38 -13.21 6.63
CA PHE A 20 -1.86 -13.40 5.28
C PHE A 20 -3.40 -13.46 5.20
N ALA A 21 -3.94 -12.77 4.21
CA ALA A 21 -5.28 -13.00 3.69
C ALA A 21 -5.28 -12.77 2.17
N PRO A 22 -6.07 -13.51 1.37
CA PRO A 22 -6.12 -13.32 -0.07
C PRO A 22 -6.42 -11.86 -0.45
N GLY A 23 -5.55 -11.28 -1.28
CA GLY A 23 -5.67 -9.89 -1.73
C GLY A 23 -5.25 -8.83 -0.69
N LYS A 24 -4.81 -9.22 0.51
CA LYS A 24 -4.26 -8.28 1.50
C LYS A 24 -2.85 -7.84 1.10
N GLY A 25 -2.56 -6.57 1.35
CA GLY A 25 -1.23 -6.01 1.17
C GLY A 25 -0.99 -4.82 2.10
N ASP A 26 0.22 -4.29 2.05
CA ASP A 26 0.62 -3.10 2.74
C ASP A 26 0.75 -1.93 1.77
N CYS A 27 0.12 -0.80 2.13
CA CYS A 27 0.36 0.50 1.54
C CYS A 27 1.57 1.12 2.23
N VAL A 28 2.75 0.94 1.63
CA VAL A 28 4.02 1.45 2.15
C VAL A 28 4.34 2.80 1.53
N ARG A 29 4.57 3.80 2.38
CA ARG A 29 4.88 5.18 1.96
C ARG A 29 6.05 5.74 2.73
N GLU A 30 6.98 6.33 2.01
CA GLU A 30 8.05 7.15 2.59
C GLU A 30 7.48 8.51 3.02
N VAL A 31 7.86 8.96 4.20
CA VAL A 31 7.56 10.30 4.72
C VAL A 31 8.86 10.94 5.18
N LYS A 32 8.97 12.25 4.98
CA LYS A 32 10.09 13.04 5.48
C LYS A 32 9.56 14.29 6.15
N ASP A 33 10.00 14.53 7.38
CA ASP A 33 9.71 15.75 8.13
C ASP A 33 11.01 16.43 8.58
N GLU A 34 10.88 17.42 9.47
CA GLU A 34 12.00 18.18 10.05
C GLU A 34 12.95 17.32 10.92
N LYS A 35 12.51 16.14 11.38
CA LYS A 35 13.30 15.23 12.20
C LYS A 35 14.05 14.20 11.36
N GLY A 36 13.43 13.72 10.29
CA GLY A 36 14.07 12.76 9.40
C GLY A 36 13.13 12.07 8.44
N LYS A 37 13.62 10.96 7.87
CA LYS A 37 12.87 10.09 6.96
C LYS A 37 12.38 8.85 7.71
N TYR A 38 11.14 8.46 7.47
CA TYR A 38 10.54 7.24 8.00
C TYR A 38 9.55 6.64 6.99
N TRP A 39 9.03 5.46 7.29
CA TRP A 39 8.05 4.77 6.46
C TRP A 39 6.80 4.43 7.27
N LEU A 40 5.65 4.62 6.64
CA LEU A 40 4.36 4.13 7.14
C LEU A 40 3.99 2.87 6.36
N SER A 41 3.67 1.79 7.07
CA SER A 41 3.07 0.58 6.49
C SER A 41 1.64 0.46 7.00
N LYS A 42 0.65 0.63 6.11
CA LYS A 42 -0.77 0.49 6.44
C LYS A 42 -1.36 -0.73 5.73
N PRO A 43 -1.98 -1.69 6.44
CA PRO A 43 -2.66 -2.81 5.80
C PRO A 43 -3.89 -2.32 5.02
N VAL A 44 -4.04 -2.81 3.80
CA VAL A 44 -5.13 -2.51 2.87
C VAL A 44 -5.54 -3.77 2.09
N MET A 45 -6.73 -3.76 1.50
CA MET A 45 -7.12 -4.76 0.51
C MET A 45 -6.78 -4.25 -0.89
N GLY A 46 -6.30 -5.14 -1.76
CA GLY A 46 -5.87 -4.80 -3.12
C GLY A 46 -6.98 -4.27 -4.00
N ASP A 47 -8.23 -4.66 -3.74
CA ASP A 47 -9.43 -4.25 -4.50
C ASP A 47 -10.04 -2.91 -4.03
N MET A 48 -9.48 -2.28 -2.99
CA MET A 48 -9.96 -0.97 -2.53
C MET A 48 -9.80 0.10 -3.62
N GLU A 49 -10.86 0.86 -3.88
CA GLU A 49 -10.81 1.97 -4.84
C GLU A 49 -9.87 3.10 -4.39
N THR A 50 -9.11 3.64 -5.34
CA THR A 50 -8.12 4.69 -5.09
C THR A 50 -8.59 6.10 -5.43
N SER A 51 -9.85 6.27 -5.82
CA SER A 51 -10.44 7.54 -6.27
C SER A 51 -10.30 8.71 -5.27
N LYS A 52 -10.17 8.40 -3.98
CA LYS A 52 -9.97 9.37 -2.89
C LYS A 52 -8.59 9.29 -2.25
N CYS A 53 -7.67 8.49 -2.80
CA CYS A 53 -6.33 8.31 -2.24
C CYS A 53 -5.38 9.37 -2.81
N PRO A 54 -4.92 10.36 -2.01
CA PRO A 54 -4.03 11.40 -2.50
C PRO A 54 -2.59 10.91 -2.76
N PHE A 55 -2.29 9.65 -2.45
CA PHE A 55 -0.97 9.03 -2.60
C PHE A 55 -0.93 7.94 -3.69
N PHE A 56 -2.00 7.80 -4.48
CA PHE A 56 -2.02 6.80 -5.53
C PHE A 56 -0.96 7.14 -6.60
N ALA A 57 -0.18 6.14 -6.96
CA ALA A 57 0.78 6.20 -8.05
C ALA A 57 0.74 4.86 -8.78
N GLU A 58 0.30 4.85 -10.03
CA GLU A 58 0.15 3.63 -10.82
C GLU A 58 1.49 2.90 -11.03
N LYS A 59 1.47 1.57 -10.92
CA LYS A 59 2.60 0.69 -11.28
C LYS A 59 2.90 0.88 -12.77
N VAL A 60 4.20 0.97 -13.11
CA VAL A 60 4.67 0.98 -14.50
C VAL A 60 4.96 -0.45 -14.91
#